data_AF-A0A919Z0S7-F1
#
_entry.id   AF-A0A919Z0S7-F1
#
_cell.length_a   1.000
_cell.length_b   1.000
_cell.length_c   1.000
_cell.angle_alpha   90.00
_cell.angle_beta   90.00
_cell.angle_gamma   90.00
#
_symmetry.space_group_name_H-M   'P 1'
#
loop_
_entity.id
_entity.type
_entity.pdbx_description
1 polymer ?
#
loop_
_entity_poly.entity_id
_entity_poly.type
_entity_poly.pdbx_seq_one_letter_code
_entity_poly.pdbx_strand_id
1 'polypeptide(L)'
;MDRQESYMSMLESTAKMQHNISIILEAKAVEAEKSRRWLNNHIHAANFEEDHEAQVKLSLEFHEQVVEALSGLTKLEMGLARNLRIVLGQEANEQPAFGGGFFDMGGNG
;
A
#
# COMPACT_ATOMS: atom_id res chain seq x y z
N MET A 1 22.68 -26.06 12.48
CA MET A 1 21.81 -24.90 12.69
C MET A 1 21.17 -25.06 14.05
N ASP A 2 21.71 -24.35 15.02
CA ASP A 2 21.07 -24.20 16.31
C ASP A 2 19.82 -23.30 16.16
N ARG A 3 18.81 -23.52 17.01
CA ARG A 3 17.55 -22.78 16.96
C ARG A 3 17.78 -21.26 17.09
N GLN A 4 18.77 -20.88 17.88
CA GLN A 4 19.18 -19.48 18.05
C GLN A 4 19.75 -18.87 16.76
N GLU A 5 20.56 -19.63 16.01
CA GLU A 5 21.09 -19.19 14.70
C GLU A 5 19.97 -18.98 13.68
N SER A 6 18.98 -19.89 13.65
CA SER A 6 17.82 -19.77 12.77
C SER A 6 16.98 -18.53 13.08
N TYR A 7 16.73 -18.23 14.37
CA TYR A 7 16.00 -17.02 14.76
C TYR A 7 16.75 -15.74 14.39
N MET A 8 18.07 -15.69 14.60
CA MET A 8 18.87 -14.54 14.18
C MET A 8 18.87 -14.35 12.66
N SER A 9 18.93 -15.44 11.90
CA SER A 9 18.86 -15.39 10.43
C SER A 9 17.50 -14.89 9.92
N MET A 10 16.39 -15.29 10.56
CA MET A 10 15.05 -14.76 10.23
C MET A 10 14.93 -13.26 10.55
N LEU A 11 15.49 -12.82 11.68
CA LEU A 11 15.45 -11.43 12.09
C LEU A 11 16.28 -10.53 11.16
N GLU A 12 17.46 -10.99 10.77
CA GLU A 12 18.31 -10.33 9.78
C GLU A 12 17.62 -10.25 8.41
N SER A 13 16.98 -11.33 7.97
CA SER A 13 16.24 -11.37 6.70
C SER A 13 15.05 -10.40 6.71
N THR A 14 14.34 -10.31 7.83
CA THR A 14 13.22 -9.37 8.02
C THR A 14 13.70 -7.92 7.98
N ALA A 15 14.82 -7.61 8.66
CA ALA A 15 15.42 -6.28 8.62
C ALA A 15 15.85 -5.88 7.20
N LYS A 16 16.48 -6.80 6.44
CA LYS A 16 16.84 -6.58 5.02
C LYS A 16 15.61 -6.33 4.16
N MET A 17 14.54 -7.08 4.37
CA MET A 17 13.28 -6.90 3.66
C MET A 17 12.65 -5.54 3.96
N GLN A 18 12.60 -5.12 5.23
CA GLN A 18 12.11 -3.80 5.62
C GLN A 18 12.95 -2.67 5.03
N HIS A 19 14.28 -2.83 5.00
CA HIS A 19 15.17 -1.87 4.36
C HIS A 19 14.88 -1.74 2.84
N ASN A 20 14.70 -2.86 2.14
CA ASN A 20 14.35 -2.84 0.72
C ASN A 20 12.99 -2.18 0.47
N ILE A 21 11.99 -2.42 1.34
CA ILE A 21 10.69 -1.74 1.28
C ILE A 21 10.88 -0.23 1.44
N SER A 22 11.70 0.21 2.40
CA SER A 22 12.00 1.63 2.59
C SER A 22 12.58 2.28 1.34
N ILE A 23 13.53 1.62 0.66
CA ILE A 23 14.13 2.13 -0.58
C ILE A 23 13.08 2.22 -1.69
N ILE A 24 12.22 1.22 -1.83
CA ILE A 24 11.13 1.22 -2.82
C ILE A 24 10.17 2.39 -2.54
N LEU A 25 9.81 2.63 -1.28
CA LEU A 25 8.93 3.73 -0.88
C LEU A 25 9.55 5.10 -1.17
N GLU A 26 10.86 5.26 -0.96
CA GLU A 26 11.57 6.50 -1.30
C GLU A 26 11.54 6.76 -2.81
N ALA A 27 11.84 5.75 -3.63
CA ALA A 27 11.73 5.86 -5.08
C ALA A 27 10.30 6.20 -5.53
N LYS A 28 9.29 5.59 -4.89
CA LYS A 28 7.87 5.89 -5.15
C LYS A 28 7.49 7.31 -4.75
N ALA A 29 8.04 7.85 -3.67
CA ALA A 29 7.82 9.25 -3.30
C ALA A 29 8.37 10.22 -4.36
N VAL A 30 9.54 9.91 -4.94
CA VAL A 30 10.12 10.70 -6.04
C VAL A 30 9.26 10.65 -7.30
N GLU A 31 8.74 9.47 -7.67
CA GLU A 31 7.80 9.31 -8.79
C GLU A 31 6.49 10.07 -8.54
N ALA A 32 5.95 10.01 -7.33
CA ALA A 32 4.74 10.72 -6.95
C ALA A 32 4.91 12.24 -7.06
N GLU A 33 6.06 12.80 -6.65
CA GLU A 33 6.34 14.22 -6.81
C GLU A 33 6.45 14.63 -8.28
N LYS A 34 7.03 13.78 -9.14
CA LYS A 34 7.03 14.02 -10.60
C LYS A 34 5.62 14.01 -11.17
N SER A 35 4.81 13.04 -10.78
CA SER A 35 3.40 12.95 -11.18
C SER A 35 2.60 14.18 -10.75
N ARG A 36 2.77 14.63 -9.49
CA ARG A 36 2.16 15.86 -8.97
C ARG A 36 2.55 17.09 -9.79
N ARG A 37 3.84 17.24 -10.13
CA ARG A 37 4.31 18.35 -10.98
C ARG A 37 3.70 18.29 -12.37
N TRP A 38 3.65 17.11 -12.98
CA TRP A 38 3.00 16.94 -14.28
C TRP A 38 1.52 17.33 -14.22
N LEU A 39 0.80 16.84 -13.20
CA LEU A 39 -0.61 17.12 -12.98
C LEU A 39 -0.89 18.61 -12.84
N ASN A 40 -0.11 19.31 -12.00
CA ASN A 40 -0.30 20.74 -11.78
C ASN A 40 0.00 21.59 -13.02
N ASN A 41 0.91 21.11 -13.88
CA ASN A 41 1.26 21.80 -15.12
C ASN A 41 0.33 21.47 -16.28
N HIS A 42 -0.28 20.28 -16.31
CA HIS A 42 -1.09 19.80 -17.43
C HIS A 42 -2.59 19.89 -17.14
N ILE A 43 -3.04 19.56 -15.93
CA ILE A 43 -4.43 19.73 -15.47
C ILE A 43 -4.57 21.11 -14.81
N HIS A 44 -4.28 22.15 -15.58
CA HIS A 44 -4.43 23.54 -15.16
C HIS A 44 -5.48 24.23 -16.03
N ALA A 45 -6.35 25.07 -15.44
CA ALA A 45 -7.44 25.72 -16.17
C ALA A 45 -6.97 26.52 -17.40
N ALA A 46 -5.77 27.11 -17.33
CA ALA A 46 -5.14 27.83 -18.45
C ALA A 46 -4.81 26.94 -19.67
N ASN A 47 -4.81 25.61 -19.53
CA ASN A 47 -4.59 24.69 -20.65
C ASN A 47 -5.92 24.19 -21.27
N PHE A 48 -7.06 24.59 -20.72
CA PHE A 48 -8.41 24.13 -21.10
C PHE A 48 -9.38 25.31 -21.30
N GLU A 49 -8.90 26.40 -21.91
CA GLU A 49 -9.62 27.69 -21.99
C GLU A 49 -11.05 27.59 -22.57
N GLU A 50 -11.35 26.58 -23.39
CA GLU A 50 -12.68 26.37 -24.00
C GLU A 50 -13.29 24.96 -23.76
N ASP A 51 -12.55 24.01 -23.17
CA ASP A 51 -12.99 22.61 -22.99
C ASP A 51 -12.86 22.15 -21.54
N HIS A 52 -13.80 22.62 -20.72
CA HIS A 52 -13.90 22.25 -19.32
C HIS A 52 -14.31 20.79 -19.11
N GLU A 53 -15.03 20.19 -20.06
CA GLU A 53 -15.43 18.79 -19.99
C GLU A 53 -14.22 17.87 -20.09
N ALA A 54 -13.29 18.14 -21.03
CA ALA A 54 -12.03 17.42 -21.14
C ALA A 54 -11.16 17.56 -19.88
N GLN A 55 -11.13 18.74 -19.25
CA GLN A 55 -10.39 18.96 -18.01
C GLN A 55 -10.91 18.06 -16.87
N VAL A 56 -12.23 18.01 -16.68
CA VAL A 56 -12.87 17.17 -15.65
C VAL A 56 -12.62 15.71 -15.94
N LYS A 57 -12.80 15.27 -17.20
CA LYS A 57 -12.59 13.89 -17.61
C LYS A 57 -11.17 13.41 -17.34
N LEU A 58 -10.16 14.18 -17.76
CA LEU A 58 -8.75 13.84 -17.54
C LEU A 58 -8.40 13.78 -16.03
N SER A 59 -8.98 14.68 -15.24
CA SER A 59 -8.82 14.64 -13.77
C SER A 59 -9.40 13.36 -13.18
N LEU A 60 -10.60 12.94 -13.60
CA LEU A 60 -11.22 11.70 -13.13
C LEU A 60 -10.42 10.46 -13.52
N GLU A 61 -9.96 10.37 -14.77
CA GLU A 61 -9.13 9.25 -15.26
C GLU A 61 -7.83 9.12 -14.46
N PHE A 62 -7.19 10.24 -14.11
CA PHE A 62 -6.00 10.21 -13.27
C PHE A 62 -6.30 9.71 -11.84
N HIS A 63 -7.37 10.20 -11.22
CA HIS A 63 -7.73 9.76 -9.87
C HIS A 63 -8.11 8.27 -9.83
N GLU A 64 -8.70 7.72 -10.90
CA GLU A 64 -8.96 6.29 -11.02
C GLU A 64 -7.67 5.46 -10.99
N GLN A 65 -6.63 5.89 -11.72
CA GLN A 65 -5.31 5.24 -11.68
C GLN A 65 -4.67 5.31 -10.29
N VAL A 66 -4.84 6.43 -9.56
CA VAL A 66 -4.37 6.56 -8.19
C VAL A 66 -5.08 5.57 -7.26
N VAL A 67 -6.39 5.42 -7.41
CA VAL A 67 -7.18 4.43 -6.64
C VAL A 67 -6.70 3.01 -6.92
N GLU A 68 -6.46 2.66 -8.18
CA GLU A 68 -5.92 1.34 -8.55
C GLU A 68 -4.56 1.07 -7.91
N ALA A 69 -3.65 2.05 -7.95
CA ALA A 69 -2.33 1.94 -7.34
C ALA A 69 -2.40 1.72 -5.82
N LEU A 70 -3.27 2.46 -5.11
CA LEU A 70 -3.50 2.29 -3.67
C LEU A 70 -4.09 0.91 -3.33
N SER A 71 -5.02 0.42 -4.15
CA SER A 71 -5.56 -0.94 -4.02
C SER A 71 -4.47 -2.01 -4.19
N GLY A 72 -3.59 -1.85 -5.18
CA GLY A 72 -2.46 -2.74 -5.42
C GLY A 72 -1.48 -2.77 -4.24
N LEU A 73 -1.13 -1.60 -3.69
CA LEU A 73 -0.25 -1.49 -2.53
C LEU A 73 -0.85 -2.19 -1.30
N THR A 74 -2.14 -2.00 -1.05
CA THR A 74 -2.84 -2.64 0.07
C THR A 74 -2.79 -4.17 -0.03
N LYS A 75 -3.06 -4.72 -1.23
CA LYS A 75 -2.97 -6.17 -1.47
C LYS A 75 -1.55 -6.71 -1.25
N LEU A 76 -0.53 -5.94 -1.65
CA LEU A 76 0.86 -6.29 -1.42
C LEU A 76 1.17 -6.37 0.08
N GLU A 77 0.82 -5.34 0.86
CA GLU A 77 1.04 -5.32 2.31
C GLU A 77 0.34 -6.49 3.02
N MET A 78 -0.90 -6.81 2.63
CA MET A 78 -1.63 -7.97 3.14
C MET A 78 -0.90 -9.29 2.82
N GLY A 79 -0.36 -9.43 1.61
CA GLY A 79 0.43 -10.59 1.20
C GLY A 79 1.72 -10.73 2.01
N LEU A 80 2.42 -9.63 2.27
CA LEU A 80 3.60 -9.63 3.12
C LEU A 80 3.28 -10.02 4.56
N ALA A 81 2.21 -9.46 5.13
CA ALA A 81 1.77 -9.80 6.48
C ALA A 81 1.43 -11.29 6.61
N ARG A 82 0.75 -11.86 5.61
CA ARG A 82 0.45 -13.30 5.57
C ARG A 82 1.71 -14.15 5.52
N ASN A 83 2.65 -13.82 4.63
CA ASN A 83 3.91 -14.55 4.52
C ASN A 83 4.70 -14.50 5.83
N LEU A 84 4.70 -13.37 6.54
CA LEU A 84 5.36 -13.23 7.83
C LEU A 84 4.70 -14.12 8.90
N ARG A 85 3.36 -14.18 8.96
CA ARG A 85 2.63 -15.08 9.87
C ARG A 85 2.96 -16.56 9.62
N ILE A 86 3.06 -16.97 8.36
CA ILE A 86 3.46 -18.32 7.96
C ILE A 86 4.88 -18.62 8.47
N VAL A 87 5.82 -17.71 8.23
CA VAL A 87 7.23 -17.86 8.64
C VAL A 87 7.37 -17.91 10.17
N LEU A 88 6.52 -17.17 10.92
CA LEU A 88 6.49 -17.21 12.39
C LEU A 88 5.77 -18.44 12.95
N GLY A 89 5.21 -19.32 12.11
CA GLY A 89 4.45 -20.48 12.54
C GLY A 89 3.11 -20.14 13.21
N GLN A 90 2.63 -18.90 13.04
CA GLN A 90 1.39 -18.41 13.67
C GLN A 90 0.13 -18.98 13.00
N GLU A 91 0.20 -19.46 11.75
CA GLU A 91 -0.96 -20.09 11.08
C GLU A 91 -1.33 -21.47 11.63
N ALA A 92 -0.48 -22.11 12.47
CA ALA A 92 -0.83 -23.39 13.09
C ALA A 92 -1.73 -23.25 14.34
N ASN A 93 -1.94 -22.02 14.85
CA ASN A 93 -2.65 -21.81 16.12
C ASN A 93 -3.71 -20.69 16.09
N GLU A 94 -3.99 -20.10 14.91
CA GLU A 94 -5.03 -19.09 14.77
C GLU A 94 -6.10 -19.56 13.79
N GLN A 95 -7.22 -20.00 14.37
CA GLN A 95 -8.53 -20.02 13.72
C GLN A 95 -8.80 -18.68 13.02
N PRO A 96 -9.50 -18.66 11.87
CA PRO A 96 -9.75 -17.43 11.13
C PRO A 96 -10.75 -16.57 11.89
N ALA A 97 -10.26 -15.69 12.77
CA ALA A 97 -11.05 -14.69 13.46
C ALA A 97 -10.75 -13.30 12.90
N PHE A 98 -11.11 -13.04 11.64
CA PHE A 98 -11.38 -11.68 11.19
C PHE A 98 -12.37 -11.65 10.03
N GLY A 99 -13.59 -12.10 10.36
CA GLY A 99 -14.81 -11.96 9.57
C GLY A 99 -15.97 -11.42 10.41
N GLY A 100 -15.68 -10.58 11.41
CA GLY A 100 -16.71 -9.94 12.23
C GLY A 100 -16.09 -8.91 13.17
N GLY A 101 -16.58 -7.67 13.16
CA GLY A 101 -16.37 -6.75 14.29
C GLY A 101 -15.84 -5.35 14.02
N PHE A 102 -15.58 -4.93 12.76
CA PHE A 102 -15.37 -3.48 12.49
C PHE A 102 -16.65 -2.63 12.69
N PHE A 103 -17.76 -3.24 13.13
CA PHE A 103 -19.06 -2.62 13.34
C PHE A 103 -19.66 -2.79 14.75
N ASP A 104 -18.93 -3.28 15.76
CA ASP A 104 -19.46 -3.35 17.15
C ASP A 104 -19.17 -2.08 17.97
N MET A 105 -19.13 -0.94 17.30
CA MET A 105 -19.15 0.37 17.93
C MET A 105 -20.61 0.82 18.06
N GLY A 106 -21.36 0.22 18.98
CA GLY A 106 -22.66 0.75 19.39
C GLY A 106 -23.65 -0.26 19.94
N GLY A 107 -23.85 -0.28 21.26
CA GLY A 107 -25.15 -0.69 21.80
C GLY A 107 -25.10 -1.44 23.13
N ASN A 108 -25.11 -0.67 24.20
CA ASN A 108 -25.61 -1.03 25.52
C ASN A 108 -26.98 -1.76 25.46
N GLY A 109 -27.14 -2.88 26.18
CA GLY A 109 -28.42 -3.59 26.34
C GLY A 109 -28.28 -5.03 26.81
#